data_AF-A0A3D1Q982-F1
#
_entry.id   AF-A0A3D1Q982-F1
#
_cell.length_a   1.000
_cell.length_b   1.000
_cell.length_c   1.000
_cell.angle_alpha   90.00
_cell.angle_beta   90.00
_cell.angle_gamma   90.00
#
_symmetry.space_group_name_H-M   'P 1'
#
loop_
_entity.id
_entity.type
_entity.pdbx_description
1 polymer ?
#
loop_
_entity_poly.entity_id
_entity_poly.type
_entity_poly.pdbx_seq_one_letter_code
_entity_poly.pdbx_strand_id
1 'polypeptide(L)'
;GPSATIEEWIMAAEYIISSGNPQVIMCERGIRSFESYTRNTLDLSAVPIIKHLTHLPVVVDPSHGTGKWRLVEPMALAAVGAGCDGLMIEVHQNPSEAWSDGPQSLTPDRFKGLMTKLRQMTAALSIELEGGDREDG
;
A
#
# COMPACT_ATOMS: atom_id res chain seq x y z
N GLY A 1 -9.88 -3.58 8.81
CA GLY A 1 -10.48 -4.84 8.33
C GLY A 1 -11.24 -4.59 7.04
N PRO A 2 -11.67 -5.60 6.27
CA PRO A 2 -12.21 -5.41 4.90
C PRO A 2 -13.55 -4.66 4.83
N SER A 3 -14.17 -4.33 5.96
CA SER A 3 -15.39 -3.52 6.00
C SER A 3 -15.32 -2.45 7.10
N ALA A 4 -14.12 -2.18 7.60
CA ALA A 4 -13.91 -1.14 8.60
C ALA A 4 -13.85 0.22 7.91
N THR A 5 -14.50 1.20 8.51
CA THR A 5 -14.33 2.62 8.18
C THR A 5 -12.95 3.11 8.62
N ILE A 6 -12.55 4.30 8.13
CA ILE A 6 -11.32 4.97 8.56
C ILE A 6 -11.32 5.19 10.08
N GLU A 7 -12.44 5.63 10.65
CA GLU A 7 -12.56 5.88 12.09
C GLU A 7 -12.35 4.60 12.90
N GLU A 8 -13.05 3.51 12.56
CA GLU A 8 -12.88 2.22 13.23
C GLU A 8 -11.44 1.69 13.12
N TRP A 9 -10.78 1.94 11.99
CA TRP A 9 -9.40 1.53 11.79
C TRP A 9 -8.43 2.34 12.66
N ILE A 10 -8.61 3.66 12.75
CA ILE A 10 -7.83 4.52 13.65
C ILE A 10 -8.07 4.12 15.11
N MET A 11 -9.32 3.90 15.52
CA MET A 11 -9.66 3.49 16.89
C MET A 11 -9.04 2.14 17.26
N ALA A 12 -8.94 1.20 16.32
CA ALA A 12 -8.25 -0.06 16.55
C ALA A 12 -6.74 0.12 16.79
N ALA A 13 -6.10 1.06 16.07
CA ALA A 13 -4.70 1.42 16.32
C ALA A 13 -4.54 2.08 17.69
N GLU A 14 -5.42 3.02 18.04
CA GLU A 14 -5.41 3.71 19.34
C GLU A 14 -5.56 2.74 20.51
N TYR A 15 -6.35 1.68 20.35
CA TYR A 15 -6.49 0.63 21.37
C TYR A 15 -5.15 -0.07 21.68
N ILE A 16 -4.32 -0.32 20.66
CA ILE A 16 -2.99 -0.93 20.82
C ILE A 16 -2.03 0.06 21.50
N ILE A 17 -2.05 1.33 21.07
CA ILE A 17 -1.18 2.38 21.57
C ILE A 17 -1.49 2.67 23.05
N SER A 18 -2.77 2.84 23.39
CA SER A 18 -3.21 3.07 24.77
C SER A 18 -2.96 1.87 25.70
N SER A 19 -2.81 0.66 25.14
CA SER A 19 -2.38 -0.55 25.87
C SER A 19 -0.86 -0.61 26.11
N GLY A 20 -0.10 0.41 25.69
CA GLY A 20 1.32 0.58 25.97
C GLY A 20 2.27 0.20 24.83
N ASN A 21 1.76 -0.13 23.64
CA ASN A 21 2.60 -0.43 22.48
C ASN A 21 2.44 0.64 21.37
N PRO A 22 3.33 1.64 21.27
CA PRO A 22 3.25 2.67 20.24
C PRO A 22 3.76 2.21 18.87
N GLN A 23 4.29 0.99 18.75
CA GLN A 23 4.89 0.48 17.51
C GLN A 23 3.80 -0.09 16.59
N VAL A 24 3.01 0.80 15.99
CA VAL A 24 1.90 0.45 15.10
C VAL A 24 2.18 0.97 13.68
N ILE A 25 1.95 0.11 12.69
CA ILE A 25 1.98 0.45 11.26
C ILE A 25 0.59 0.17 10.69
N MET A 26 0.03 1.14 9.98
CA MET A 26 -1.25 1.00 9.29
C MET A 26 -1.00 0.32 7.94
N CYS A 27 -1.71 -0.78 7.63
CA CYS A 27 -1.65 -1.44 6.32
C CYS A 27 -3.00 -1.37 5.58
N GLU A 28 -3.07 -0.54 4.54
CA GLU A 28 -4.22 -0.52 3.62
C GLU A 28 -4.15 -1.73 2.69
N ARG A 29 -5.25 -2.48 2.61
CA ARG A 29 -5.28 -3.77 1.92
C ARG A 29 -6.62 -4.11 1.30
N GLY A 30 -7.38 -3.08 0.97
CA GLY A 30 -8.65 -3.13 0.29
C GLY A 30 -9.85 -3.35 1.20
N ILE A 31 -10.96 -2.75 0.77
CA ILE A 31 -12.29 -2.88 1.34
C ILE A 31 -13.18 -3.73 0.43
N ARG A 32 -14.17 -4.39 1.03
CA ARG A 32 -15.22 -5.09 0.33
C ARG A 32 -16.14 -4.06 -0.33
N SER A 33 -16.41 -4.26 -1.61
CA SER A 33 -17.38 -3.48 -2.38
C SER A 33 -18.31 -4.43 -3.15
N PHE A 34 -19.09 -3.87 -4.08
CA PHE A 34 -19.89 -4.64 -5.05
C PHE A 34 -19.07 -5.12 -6.26
N GLU A 35 -17.85 -4.60 -6.45
CA GLU A 35 -16.97 -5.03 -7.54
C GLU A 35 -16.54 -6.48 -7.33
N SER A 36 -16.58 -7.27 -8.40
CA SER A 36 -16.35 -8.73 -8.36
C SER A 36 -15.08 -9.16 -9.10
N TYR A 37 -14.49 -8.26 -9.90
CA TYR A 37 -13.27 -8.55 -10.62
C TYR A 37 -12.09 -8.70 -9.66
N THR A 38 -11.90 -7.77 -8.73
CA THR A 38 -10.83 -7.82 -7.72
C THR A 38 -11.31 -8.48 -6.42
N ARG A 39 -10.36 -9.03 -5.64
CA ARG A 39 -10.66 -9.63 -4.33
C ARG A 39 -11.24 -8.59 -3.36
N ASN A 40 -10.66 -7.40 -3.34
CA ASN A 40 -11.17 -6.21 -2.66
C ASN A 40 -11.04 -5.00 -3.60
N THR A 41 -11.67 -3.90 -3.25
CA THR A 41 -11.38 -2.59 -3.86
C THR A 41 -10.30 -1.93 -3.02
N LEU A 42 -9.11 -1.73 -3.60
CA LEU A 42 -8.00 -1.07 -2.93
C LEU A 42 -8.32 0.41 -2.75
N ASP A 43 -8.45 0.88 -1.51
CA ASP A 43 -8.80 2.27 -1.21
C ASP A 43 -7.53 3.10 -1.02
N LEU A 44 -6.94 3.54 -2.14
CA LEU A 44 -5.74 4.38 -2.08
C LEU A 44 -6.00 5.76 -1.47
N SER A 45 -7.25 6.21 -1.37
CA SER A 45 -7.58 7.47 -0.69
C SER A 45 -7.31 7.40 0.82
N ALA A 46 -7.36 6.19 1.40
CA ALA A 46 -7.04 5.97 2.80
C ALA A 46 -5.59 6.36 3.15
N VAL A 47 -4.65 6.27 2.21
CA VAL A 47 -3.24 6.61 2.44
C VAL A 47 -3.07 8.08 2.88
N PRO A 48 -3.43 9.09 2.06
CA PRO A 48 -3.31 10.48 2.49
C PRO A 48 -4.24 10.84 3.65
N ILE A 49 -5.42 10.20 3.77
CA ILE A 49 -6.34 10.45 4.88
C ILE A 49 -5.70 10.03 6.22
N ILE A 50 -5.16 8.81 6.32
CA ILE A 50 -4.54 8.33 7.56
C ILE A 50 -3.29 9.15 7.90
N LYS A 51 -2.49 9.54 6.91
CA LYS A 51 -1.33 10.41 7.13
C LYS A 51 -1.72 11.82 7.59
N HIS A 52 -2.89 12.31 7.21
CA HIS A 52 -3.39 13.61 7.67
C HIS A 52 -3.96 13.54 9.09
N LEU A 53 -4.69 12.46 9.41
CA LEU A 53 -5.39 12.31 10.68
C LEU A 53 -4.53 11.72 11.79
N THR A 54 -3.40 11.09 11.44
CA THR A 54 -2.54 10.38 12.39
C THR A 54 -1.07 10.63 12.10
N HIS A 55 -0.21 10.22 13.04
CA HIS A 55 1.25 10.23 12.89
C HIS A 55 1.82 8.85 12.52
N LEU A 56 0.96 7.86 12.28
CA LEU A 56 1.38 6.48 12.04
C LEU A 56 1.85 6.28 10.59
N PRO A 57 2.90 5.47 10.37
CA PRO A 57 3.29 5.09 9.02
C PRO A 57 2.21 4.24 8.35
N VAL A 58 2.01 4.45 7.04
CA VAL A 58 1.00 3.77 6.24
C VAL A 58 1.65 2.97 5.11
N VAL A 59 1.51 1.65 5.16
CA VAL A 59 1.92 0.74 4.08
C VAL A 59 0.71 0.28 3.27
N VAL A 60 0.95 -0.17 2.04
CA VAL A 60 -0.10 -0.70 1.16
C VAL A 60 0.22 -2.13 0.73
N ASP A 61 -0.80 -3.00 0.75
CA ASP A 61 -0.77 -4.39 0.28
C ASP A 61 -1.55 -4.53 -1.04
N PRO A 62 -0.90 -4.29 -2.20
CA PRO A 62 -1.55 -4.43 -3.49
C PRO A 62 -1.81 -5.90 -3.88
N SER A 63 -1.09 -6.86 -3.27
CA SER A 63 -1.26 -8.29 -3.50
C SER A 63 -2.63 -8.76 -3.03
N HIS A 64 -2.97 -8.54 -1.77
CA HIS A 64 -4.28 -8.94 -1.24
C HIS A 64 -5.38 -7.92 -1.49
N GLY A 65 -5.02 -6.64 -1.62
CA GLY A 65 -5.96 -5.58 -2.00
C GLY A 65 -6.64 -5.89 -3.33
N THR A 66 -5.89 -6.41 -4.31
CA THR A 66 -6.44 -6.74 -5.62
C THR A 66 -6.73 -8.23 -5.80
N GLY A 67 -5.91 -9.10 -5.19
CA GLY A 67 -5.95 -10.55 -5.40
C GLY A 67 -5.51 -10.99 -6.80
N LYS A 68 -4.83 -10.14 -7.57
CA LYS A 68 -4.35 -10.47 -8.93
C LYS A 68 -2.96 -9.94 -9.19
N TRP A 69 -2.03 -10.82 -9.55
CA TRP A 69 -0.62 -10.47 -9.75
C TRP A 69 -0.43 -9.36 -10.82
N ARG A 70 -1.30 -9.32 -11.84
CA ARG A 70 -1.26 -8.30 -12.92
C ARG A 70 -1.52 -6.88 -12.42
N LEU A 71 -2.24 -6.74 -11.30
CA LEU A 71 -2.60 -5.45 -10.72
C LEU A 71 -1.59 -5.00 -9.65
N VAL A 72 -0.72 -5.90 -9.17
CA VAL A 72 0.25 -5.60 -8.10
C VAL A 72 1.18 -4.45 -8.49
N GLU A 73 1.79 -4.51 -9.68
CA GLU A 73 2.72 -3.48 -10.13
C GLU A 73 2.08 -2.09 -10.30
N PRO A 74 0.99 -1.91 -11.06
CA PRO A 74 0.37 -0.59 -11.21
C PRO A 74 -0.17 -0.04 -9.88
N MET A 75 -0.74 -0.90 -9.02
CA MET A 75 -1.24 -0.45 -7.71
C MET A 75 -0.12 -0.11 -6.73
N ALA A 76 1.02 -0.81 -6.79
CA ALA A 76 2.21 -0.45 -6.02
C ALA A 76 2.75 0.93 -6.39
N LEU A 77 2.83 1.23 -7.69
CA LEU A 77 3.22 2.56 -8.19
C LEU A 77 2.22 3.63 -7.75
N ALA A 78 0.91 3.36 -7.89
CA ALA A 78 -0.14 4.28 -7.45
C ALA A 78 -0.08 4.55 -5.94
N ALA A 79 0.19 3.53 -5.12
CA ALA A 79 0.35 3.67 -3.67
C ALA A 79 1.55 4.57 -3.31
N VAL A 80 2.69 4.43 -4.00
CA VAL A 80 3.83 5.34 -3.83
C VAL A 80 3.46 6.76 -4.24
N GLY A 81 2.72 6.93 -5.35
CA GLY A 81 2.22 8.24 -5.78
C GLY A 81 1.24 8.87 -4.79
N ALA A 82 0.48 8.05 -4.05
CA ALA A 82 -0.41 8.49 -2.97
C ALA A 82 0.34 8.82 -1.66
N GLY A 83 1.65 8.58 -1.60
CA GLY A 83 2.50 8.94 -0.45
C GLY A 83 2.61 7.86 0.63
N CYS A 84 2.41 6.58 0.31
CA CYS A 84 2.61 5.49 1.27
C CYS A 84 4.06 5.41 1.76
N ASP A 85 4.27 4.97 3.00
CA ASP A 85 5.58 4.79 3.62
C ASP A 85 6.23 3.43 3.28
N GLY A 86 5.47 2.52 2.69
CA GLY A 86 5.97 1.22 2.27
C GLY A 86 4.97 0.35 1.53
N LEU A 87 5.45 -0.77 1.01
CA LEU A 87 4.68 -1.74 0.25
C LEU A 87 4.87 -3.15 0.83
N MET A 88 3.78 -3.90 0.91
CA MET A 88 3.79 -5.33 1.23
C MET A 88 3.40 -6.13 0.00
N ILE A 89 4.35 -6.88 -0.58
CA ILE A 89 4.17 -7.57 -1.86
C ILE A 89 4.50 -9.05 -1.68
N GLU A 90 3.59 -9.92 -2.14
CA GLU A 90 3.82 -11.36 -2.18
C GLU A 90 4.65 -11.79 -3.39
N VAL A 91 5.66 -12.62 -3.14
CA VAL A 91 6.57 -13.14 -4.16
C VAL A 91 6.74 -14.64 -3.95
N HIS A 92 6.61 -15.42 -5.01
CA HIS A 92 6.82 -16.87 -4.99
C HIS A 92 7.63 -17.31 -6.21
N GLN A 93 8.55 -18.28 -6.02
CA GLN A 93 9.40 -18.81 -7.10
C GLN A 93 8.56 -19.43 -8.23
N ASN A 94 7.50 -20.16 -7.85
CA ASN A 94 6.59 -20.81 -8.78
C ASN A 94 5.12 -20.60 -8.35
N PRO A 95 4.48 -19.47 -8.71
CA PRO A 95 3.15 -19.13 -8.19
C PRO A 95 2.06 -20.19 -8.47
N SER A 96 2.19 -21.01 -9.52
CA SER A 96 1.23 -22.08 -9.82
C SER A 96 1.29 -23.26 -8.85
N GLU A 97 2.38 -23.41 -8.09
CA GLU A 97 2.55 -24.47 -7.08
C GLU A 97 2.44 -23.94 -5.64
N ALA A 98 2.12 -22.66 -5.47
CA ALA A 98 1.98 -22.06 -4.15
C ALA A 98 0.78 -22.68 -3.40
N TRP A 99 0.99 -23.04 -2.14
CA TRP A 99 -0.07 -23.61 -1.29
C TRP A 99 -1.14 -22.59 -0.88
N SER A 100 -0.80 -21.31 -0.91
CA SER A 100 -1.72 -20.18 -0.73
C SER A 100 -1.32 -19.07 -1.68
N ASP A 101 -2.30 -18.28 -2.11
CA ASP A 101 -2.08 -16.95 -2.68
C ASP A 101 -1.20 -16.87 -3.95
N GLY A 102 -1.08 -18.00 -4.66
CA GLY A 102 -0.44 -18.08 -5.99
C GLY A 102 -0.98 -17.07 -7.01
N PRO A 103 -2.31 -16.86 -7.15
CA PRO A 103 -2.85 -15.93 -8.13
C PRO A 103 -2.43 -14.46 -7.99
N GLN A 104 -2.00 -14.02 -6.79
CA GLN A 104 -1.52 -12.66 -6.55
C GLN A 104 -0.02 -12.53 -6.34
N SER A 105 0.68 -13.66 -6.20
CA SER A 105 2.13 -13.69 -6.00
C SER A 105 2.87 -13.32 -7.29
N LEU A 106 3.82 -12.39 -7.20
CA LEU A 106 4.76 -12.11 -8.28
C LEU A 106 5.83 -13.21 -8.37
N THR A 107 6.41 -13.39 -9.55
CA THR A 107 7.68 -14.12 -9.67
C THR A 107 8.85 -13.21 -9.27
N PRO A 108 10.02 -13.77 -8.89
CA PRO A 108 11.19 -12.96 -8.56
C PRO A 108 11.59 -11.98 -9.67
N ASP A 109 11.48 -12.38 -10.94
CA ASP A 109 11.79 -11.51 -12.08
C ASP A 109 10.82 -10.34 -12.20
N ARG A 110 9.51 -10.58 -12.00
CA ARG A 110 8.51 -9.51 -11.99
C ARG A 110 8.74 -8.56 -10.82
N PHE A 111 9.05 -9.10 -9.64
CA PHE A 111 9.38 -8.30 -8.48
C PHE A 111 10.61 -7.42 -8.72
N LYS A 112 11.68 -7.97 -9.31
CA LYS A 112 12.87 -7.20 -9.71
C LYS A 112 12.53 -6.06 -10.68
N GLY A 113 11.66 -6.33 -11.66
CA GLY A 113 11.14 -5.32 -12.58
C GLY A 113 10.40 -4.19 -11.86
N LEU A 114 9.46 -4.55 -10.97
CA LEU A 114 8.72 -3.60 -10.14
C LEU A 114 9.66 -2.75 -9.27
N MET A 115 10.64 -3.35 -8.60
CA MET A 115 11.61 -2.60 -7.78
C MET A 115 12.42 -1.59 -8.59
N THR A 116 12.69 -1.87 -9.87
CA THR A 116 13.37 -0.92 -10.75
C THR A 116 12.49 0.30 -11.03
N LYS A 117 11.21 0.08 -11.34
CA LYS A 117 10.23 1.15 -11.58
C LYS A 117 9.96 1.98 -10.32
N LEU A 118 9.84 1.34 -9.16
CA LEU A 118 9.64 2.03 -7.88
C LEU A 118 10.79 2.99 -7.58
N ARG A 119 12.05 2.55 -7.76
CA ARG A 119 13.21 3.44 -7.55
C ARG A 119 13.19 4.66 -8.46
N GLN A 120 12.82 4.48 -9.73
CA GLN A 120 12.71 5.59 -10.68
C GLN A 120 11.59 6.57 -10.29
N MET A 121 10.43 6.04 -9.89
CA MET A 121 9.30 6.85 -9.46
C MET A 121 9.59 7.62 -8.17
N THR A 122 10.16 6.97 -7.15
CA THR A 122 10.54 7.64 -5.91
C THR A 122 11.56 8.74 -6.18
N ALA A 123 12.57 8.49 -7.02
CA ALA A 123 13.53 9.52 -7.39
C ALA A 123 12.86 10.72 -8.09
N ALA A 124 11.92 10.48 -8.99
CA ALA A 124 11.19 11.55 -9.67
C ALA A 124 10.35 12.40 -8.70
N LEU A 125 9.63 11.76 -7.78
CA LEU A 125 8.82 12.45 -6.76
C LEU A 125 9.66 13.23 -5.75
N SER A 126 10.86 12.74 -5.41
CA SER A 126 11.78 13.45 -4.52
C SER A 126 12.38 14.71 -5.15
N ILE A 127 12.59 14.73 -6.46
CA ILE A 127 13.12 15.91 -7.19
C ILE A 127 12.12 17.08 -7.15
N GLU A 128 10.82 16.81 -7.17
CA GLU A 128 9.78 17.85 -7.15
C GLU A 128 9.70 18.59 -5.80
N LEU A 129 10.02 17.91 -4.68
CA LEU A 129 10.01 18.52 -3.35
C LEU A 129 11.19 19.48 -3.11
N GLU A 130 12.29 19.34 -3.84
CA GLU A 130 13.44 20.26 -3.76
C GLU A 130 13.29 21.49 -4.68
N GLY A 131 12.30 21.49 -5.59
CA GLY A 131 12.04 22.57 -6.55
C GLY A 131 10.98 23.59 -6.14
N GLY A 132 10.34 23.42 -4.97
CA GLY A 132 9.12 24.16 -4.57
C GLY A 132 9.30 25.41 -3.71
N ASP A 133 10.46 25.66 -3.11
CA ASP A 133 10.65 26.77 -2.14
C ASP A 133 11.69 27.81 -2.60
N ARG A 134 11.51 28.39 -3.80
CA ARG A 134 12.14 29.66 -4.19
C ARG A 134 11.25 30.50 -5.09
N GLU A 135 10.17 31.05 -4.53
CA GLU A 135 9.59 32.32 -4.99
C GLU A 135 9.22 33.18 -3.76
N ASP A 136 10.15 34.09 -3.43
CA ASP A 136 9.98 35.52 -3.14
C ASP A 136 8.92 36.02 -2.13
N GLY A 137 9.41 36.69 -1.07
CA GLY A 137 8.63 37.68 -0.29
C GLY A 137 9.00 37.81 1.18
#